data_AF-A0A7W0G5M2-F1
#
_entry.id   AF-A0A7W0G5M2-F1
#
_cell.length_a   1.000
_cell.length_b   1.000
_cell.length_c   1.000
_cell.angle_alpha   90.00
_cell.angle_beta   90.00
_cell.angle_gamma   90.00
#
_symmetry.space_group_name_H-M   'P 1'
#
loop_
_entity.id
_entity.type
_entity.pdbx_description
1 polymer ?
#
loop_
_entity_poly.entity_id
_entity_poly.type
_entity_poly.pdbx_seq_one_letter_code
_entity_poly.pdbx_strand_id
1 'polypeptide(L)'
;MSQSQVAPYGSWKSPVTSDLIVSGTVGLGHITLEGDEVYWIEMRPSEGGRNCIVRRTAGGQTNDVTPPGFNARTRVHEYGGGDFVVHEGTVYFSNFDDQRLYEQAPGAEPRPVTPAGKMRYSDGAVDARRGRLLVVREDHSAEGAEAVNTIVALKIGGEVDGNGGAVLVEGADFYSTPRLSPDGSKLAWLQWNHPNLPWDGSELWVGEVNADGSLGASGKVAGGPEECIFQPEWSPTGVLYFISDRSNWWNLYRLGEGGEPEAMCKREAEFGVPQWLFAMSTYSFAAETRIICAINE
;
A
#
# COMPACT_ATOMS: atom_id res chain seq x y z
N MET A 1 45.86 22.18 3.16
CA MET A 1 45.24 21.36 4.22
C MET A 1 44.84 22.30 5.34
N SER A 2 43.56 22.39 5.68
CA SER A 2 43.10 23.19 6.82
C SER A 2 43.58 22.55 8.12
N GLN A 3 44.21 23.33 9.01
CA GLN A 3 44.52 22.86 10.36
C GLN A 3 43.23 22.66 11.16
N SER A 4 43.11 21.56 11.90
CA SER A 4 41.99 21.37 12.83
C SER A 4 42.13 22.35 14.00
N GLN A 5 40.99 22.87 14.47
CA GLN A 5 40.92 23.77 15.62
C GLN A 5 40.12 23.11 16.75
N VAL A 6 40.61 23.25 17.98
CA VAL A 6 39.87 22.85 19.18
C VAL A 6 38.80 23.91 19.47
N ALA A 7 37.55 23.49 19.60
CA ALA A 7 36.42 24.36 19.91
C ALA A 7 35.41 23.64 20.84
N PRO A 8 34.63 24.37 21.67
CA PRO A 8 33.62 23.79 22.53
C PRO A 8 32.62 22.89 21.77
N TYR A 9 32.14 21.83 22.42
CA TYR A 9 31.10 20.98 21.85
C TYR A 9 29.88 21.80 21.41
N GLY A 10 29.38 21.54 20.20
CA GLY A 10 28.25 22.27 19.59
C GLY A 10 28.63 23.57 18.85
N SER A 11 29.88 24.02 18.90
CA SER A 11 30.33 25.26 18.24
C SER A 11 31.18 25.05 16.98
N TRP A 12 31.36 23.79 16.56
CA TRP A 12 32.08 23.47 15.35
C TRP A 12 31.34 24.01 14.14
N LYS A 13 32.05 24.74 13.28
CA LYS A 13 31.49 25.21 12.02
C LYS A 13 31.18 23.99 11.15
N SER A 14 29.89 23.70 11.00
CA SER A 14 29.41 22.63 10.14
C SER A 14 29.17 23.17 8.73
N PRO A 15 29.62 22.49 7.67
CA PRO A 15 29.18 22.77 6.30
C PRO A 15 27.73 22.32 6.07
N VAL A 16 27.14 21.51 6.98
CA VAL A 16 25.73 21.10 6.94
C VAL A 16 24.89 22.19 7.60
N THR A 17 24.18 22.97 6.78
CA THR A 17 23.25 24.02 7.21
C THR A 17 21.84 23.45 7.37
N SER A 18 20.95 24.17 8.06
CA SER A 18 19.51 23.86 8.10
C SER A 18 18.92 23.79 6.69
N ASP A 19 19.31 24.73 5.83
CA ASP A 19 18.84 24.77 4.44
C ASP A 19 19.28 23.52 3.69
N LEU A 20 20.52 23.04 3.89
CA LEU A 20 21.03 21.83 3.24
C LEU A 20 20.26 20.55 3.67
N ILE A 21 19.81 20.50 4.92
CA ILE A 21 18.98 19.39 5.43
C ILE A 21 17.58 19.44 4.80
N VAL A 22 17.01 20.63 4.65
CA VAL A 22 15.64 20.81 4.13
C VAL A 22 15.58 20.74 2.60
N SER A 23 16.64 21.15 1.90
CA SER A 23 16.66 21.27 0.43
C SER A 23 17.13 20.01 -0.30
N GLY A 24 17.71 19.03 0.40
CA GLY A 24 18.55 18.01 -0.24
C GLY A 24 17.98 16.60 -0.35
N THR A 25 16.95 16.25 0.41
CA THR A 25 16.54 14.85 0.54
C THR A 25 15.18 14.63 -0.08
N VAL A 26 15.17 14.16 -1.33
CA VAL A 26 13.98 13.56 -1.94
C VAL A 26 13.78 12.20 -1.26
N GLY A 27 12.71 12.09 -0.47
CA GLY A 27 12.29 10.81 0.08
C GLY A 27 11.64 9.99 -1.03
N LEU A 28 12.16 8.79 -1.27
CA LEU A 28 11.58 7.81 -2.19
C LEU A 28 10.69 6.85 -1.41
N GLY A 29 9.48 6.61 -1.88
CA GLY A 29 8.55 5.67 -1.27
C GLY A 29 7.65 5.00 -2.31
N HIS A 30 6.93 3.97 -1.88
CA HIS A 30 5.89 3.28 -2.65
C HIS A 30 6.28 3.03 -4.12
N ILE A 31 7.22 2.13 -4.34
CA ILE A 31 7.63 1.74 -5.69
C ILE A 31 6.66 0.68 -6.22
N THR A 32 6.18 0.86 -7.44
CA THR A 32 5.36 -0.13 -8.15
C THR A 32 5.84 -0.29 -9.59
N LEU A 33 5.59 -1.48 -10.14
CA LEU A 33 5.94 -1.84 -11.50
C LEU A 33 4.68 -2.03 -12.34
N GLU A 34 4.70 -1.50 -13.55
CA GLU A 34 3.68 -1.79 -14.56
C GLU A 34 4.37 -2.09 -15.90
N GLY A 35 4.42 -3.36 -16.26
CA GLY A 35 5.22 -3.83 -17.38
C GLY A 35 6.71 -3.48 -17.17
N ASP A 36 7.29 -2.77 -18.15
CA ASP A 36 8.69 -2.31 -18.11
C ASP A 36 8.86 -0.93 -17.48
N GLU A 37 7.80 -0.38 -16.88
CA GLU A 37 7.80 0.95 -16.29
C GLU A 37 7.78 0.90 -14.77
N VAL A 38 8.42 1.90 -14.17
CA VAL A 38 8.55 2.02 -12.72
C VAL A 38 7.87 3.30 -12.28
N TYR A 39 7.04 3.22 -11.26
CA TYR A 39 6.41 4.37 -10.63
C TYR A 39 6.80 4.43 -9.16
N TRP A 40 6.97 5.63 -8.61
CA TRP A 40 7.27 5.83 -7.19
C TRP A 40 6.81 7.20 -6.70
N ILE A 41 6.76 7.37 -5.38
CA ILE A 41 6.52 8.67 -4.74
C ILE A 41 7.85 9.37 -4.46
N GLU A 42 7.92 10.64 -4.83
CA GLU A 42 8.96 11.59 -4.41
C GLU A 42 8.34 12.67 -3.52
N MET A 43 8.79 12.77 -2.28
CA MET A 43 8.45 13.90 -1.40
C MET A 43 9.25 15.13 -1.85
N ARG A 44 8.57 16.26 -2.07
CA ARG A 44 9.10 17.51 -2.62
C ARG A 44 9.15 18.62 -1.57
N PRO A 45 10.22 18.77 -0.77
CA PRO A 45 10.32 19.83 0.25
C PRO A 45 10.12 21.24 -0.33
N SER A 46 10.67 21.51 -1.52
CA SER A 46 10.57 22.81 -2.21
C SER A 46 9.19 23.11 -2.80
N GLU A 47 8.28 22.14 -2.82
CA GLU A 47 6.92 22.28 -3.36
C GLU A 47 5.87 22.10 -2.26
N GLY A 48 6.15 22.70 -1.09
CA GLY A 48 5.25 22.62 0.06
C GLY A 48 5.21 21.23 0.73
N GLY A 49 6.20 20.37 0.48
CA GLY A 49 6.26 19.02 1.02
C GLY A 49 5.27 18.05 0.37
N ARG A 50 4.76 18.36 -0.83
CA ARG A 50 3.84 17.46 -1.53
C ARG A 50 4.54 16.17 -1.96
N ASN A 51 3.78 15.09 -2.02
CA ASN A 51 4.19 13.84 -2.66
C ASN A 51 3.81 13.89 -4.15
N CYS A 52 4.81 13.65 -5.00
CA CYS A 52 4.65 13.56 -6.45
C CYS A 52 4.85 12.11 -6.90
N ILE A 53 3.92 11.57 -7.68
CA ILE A 53 4.13 10.30 -8.37
C ILE A 53 5.05 10.59 -9.57
N VAL A 54 6.14 9.85 -9.67
CA VAL A 54 7.11 9.94 -10.77
C VAL A 54 7.09 8.62 -11.52
N ARG A 55 7.16 8.70 -12.85
CA ARG A 55 7.23 7.55 -13.75
C ARG A 55 8.59 7.51 -14.44
N ARG A 56 9.19 6.33 -14.48
CA ARG A 56 10.35 6.00 -15.32
C ARG A 56 9.92 5.03 -16.40
N THR A 57 10.02 5.48 -17.64
CA THR A 57 9.75 4.66 -18.83
C THR A 57 10.82 3.58 -19.02
N ALA A 58 10.52 2.57 -19.85
CA ALA A 58 11.49 1.54 -20.23
C ALA A 58 12.79 2.11 -20.84
N GLY A 59 12.70 3.24 -21.55
CA GLY A 59 13.85 3.97 -22.09
C GLY A 59 14.67 4.75 -21.05
N GLY A 60 14.27 4.73 -19.78
CA GLY A 60 14.95 5.38 -18.67
C GLY A 60 14.59 6.84 -18.44
N GLN A 61 13.71 7.43 -19.27
CA GLN A 61 13.23 8.79 -19.08
C GLN A 61 12.30 8.85 -17.85
N THR A 62 12.54 9.82 -16.97
CA THR A 62 11.71 10.11 -15.81
C THR A 62 10.83 11.34 -16.06
N ASN A 63 9.58 11.30 -15.61
CA ASN A 63 8.63 12.42 -15.67
C ASN A 63 7.72 12.43 -14.43
N ASP A 64 7.40 13.62 -13.95
CA ASP A 64 6.37 13.81 -12.93
C ASP A 64 4.98 13.47 -13.54
N VAL A 65 4.21 12.65 -12.83
CA VAL A 65 2.83 12.32 -13.19
C VAL A 65 1.86 13.24 -12.44
N THR A 66 2.06 13.45 -11.14
CA THR A 66 1.18 14.29 -10.33
C THR A 66 1.42 15.78 -10.59
N PRO A 67 0.43 16.52 -11.13
CA PRO A 67 0.63 17.92 -11.48
C PRO A 67 0.70 18.83 -10.23
N PRO A 68 1.24 20.06 -10.37
CA PRO A 68 1.20 21.06 -9.31
C PRO A 68 -0.22 21.31 -8.80
N GLY A 69 -0.36 21.49 -7.49
CA GLY A 69 -1.67 21.62 -6.83
C GLY A 69 -2.29 20.31 -6.36
N PHE A 70 -1.67 19.17 -6.71
CA PHE A 70 -2.03 17.85 -6.17
C PHE A 70 -0.92 17.26 -5.32
N ASN A 71 -1.33 16.50 -4.31
CA ASN A 71 -0.42 15.86 -3.36
C ASN A 71 -0.84 14.40 -3.22
N ALA A 72 -0.10 13.47 -3.83
CA ALA A 72 -0.41 12.04 -3.82
C ALA A 72 -0.09 11.42 -2.45
N ARG A 73 -1.01 11.60 -1.51
CA ARG A 73 -0.88 11.15 -0.12
C ARG A 73 -2.24 10.96 0.53
N THR A 74 -2.39 9.87 1.26
CA THR A 74 -3.60 9.59 2.05
C THR A 74 -3.38 9.72 3.56
N ARG A 75 -4.48 9.85 4.32
CA ARG A 75 -4.51 9.85 5.79
C ARG A 75 -5.24 8.64 6.36
N VAL A 76 -5.47 7.60 5.57
CA VAL A 76 -6.00 6.34 6.12
C VAL A 76 -5.06 5.85 7.23
N HIS A 77 -5.63 5.46 8.37
CA HIS A 77 -4.92 5.12 9.61
C HIS A 77 -4.00 6.23 10.14
N GLU A 78 -4.23 7.49 9.71
CA GLU A 78 -3.44 8.71 9.95
C GLU A 78 -1.96 8.66 9.46
N TYR A 79 -1.40 7.49 9.18
CA TYR A 79 -0.04 7.32 8.64
C TYR A 79 0.00 7.32 7.10
N GLY A 80 -1.01 6.74 6.44
CA GLY A 80 -1.08 6.63 4.98
C GLY A 80 -0.17 5.55 4.40
N GLY A 81 0.38 5.80 3.20
CA GLY A 81 0.96 4.77 2.33
C GLY A 81 -0.08 4.22 1.36
N GLY A 82 0.30 3.32 0.46
CA GLY A 82 -0.65 2.77 -0.53
C GLY A 82 -1.31 3.87 -1.39
N ASP A 83 -0.60 4.98 -1.59
CA ASP A 83 -1.18 6.26 -2.04
C ASP A 83 -1.70 6.23 -3.48
N PHE A 84 -1.25 5.26 -4.28
CA PHE A 84 -1.66 5.11 -5.68
C PHE A 84 -1.62 3.65 -6.17
N VAL A 85 -2.31 3.39 -7.26
CA VAL A 85 -2.21 2.16 -8.06
C VAL A 85 -2.22 2.54 -9.53
N VAL A 86 -1.55 1.76 -10.38
CA VAL A 86 -1.49 2.01 -11.82
C VAL A 86 -2.18 0.88 -12.57
N HIS A 87 -2.95 1.23 -13.59
CA HIS A 87 -3.55 0.29 -14.51
C HIS A 87 -3.59 0.84 -15.94
N GLU A 88 -2.95 0.12 -16.87
CA GLU A 88 -2.83 0.47 -18.28
C GLU A 88 -2.31 1.92 -18.46
N GLY A 89 -1.33 2.32 -17.65
CA GLY A 89 -0.74 3.66 -17.63
C GLY A 89 -1.62 4.74 -16.98
N THR A 90 -2.85 4.41 -16.57
CA THR A 90 -3.71 5.31 -15.79
C THR A 90 -3.35 5.19 -14.31
N VAL A 91 -3.03 6.33 -13.69
CA VAL A 91 -2.72 6.38 -12.26
C VAL A 91 -3.98 6.72 -11.49
N TYR A 92 -4.29 5.91 -10.48
CA TYR A 92 -5.33 6.19 -9.49
C TYR A 92 -4.66 6.55 -8.17
N PHE A 93 -4.89 7.74 -7.62
CA PHE A 93 -4.18 8.20 -6.44
C PHE A 93 -5.08 8.97 -5.48
N SER A 94 -4.77 8.88 -4.18
CA SER A 94 -5.45 9.68 -3.16
C SER A 94 -4.83 11.06 -3.08
N ASN A 95 -5.65 12.10 -3.24
CA ASN A 95 -5.20 13.48 -3.10
C ASN A 95 -5.28 13.94 -1.65
N PHE A 96 -4.19 14.50 -1.12
CA PHE A 96 -4.09 14.83 0.30
C PHE A 96 -5.10 15.89 0.74
N ASP A 97 -5.36 16.88 -0.11
CA ASP A 97 -6.11 18.07 0.30
C ASP A 97 -7.59 17.79 0.56
N ASP A 98 -8.18 16.84 -0.19
CA ASP A 98 -9.59 16.48 -0.07
C ASP A 98 -9.85 14.99 0.19
N GLN A 99 -8.80 14.17 0.28
CA GLN A 99 -8.83 12.73 0.56
C GLN A 99 -9.61 11.87 -0.45
N ARG A 100 -9.96 12.46 -1.61
CA ARG A 100 -10.65 11.74 -2.68
C ARG A 100 -9.65 10.92 -3.47
N LEU A 101 -10.14 9.84 -4.06
CA LEU A 101 -9.39 9.09 -5.06
C LEU A 101 -9.59 9.78 -6.41
N TYR A 102 -8.50 10.03 -7.10
CA TYR A 102 -8.43 10.60 -8.43
C TYR A 102 -7.97 9.55 -9.41
N GLU A 103 -8.38 9.69 -10.66
CA GLU A 103 -7.74 9.01 -11.78
C GLU A 103 -7.08 10.01 -12.71
N GLN A 104 -5.98 9.60 -13.32
CA GLN A 104 -5.19 10.41 -14.22
C GLN A 104 -4.64 9.53 -15.34
N ALA A 105 -5.27 9.63 -16.51
CA ALA A 105 -4.76 9.02 -17.73
C ALA A 105 -3.49 9.76 -18.21
N PRO A 106 -2.62 9.12 -19.02
CA PRO A 106 -1.42 9.77 -19.54
C PRO A 106 -1.72 11.08 -20.27
N GLY A 107 -1.13 12.18 -19.78
CA GLY A 107 -1.29 13.53 -20.35
C GLY A 107 -2.65 14.20 -20.07
N ALA A 108 -3.51 13.60 -19.26
CA ALA A 108 -4.78 14.18 -18.83
C ALA A 108 -4.68 14.85 -17.45
N GLU A 109 -5.61 15.77 -17.18
CA GLU A 109 -5.80 16.34 -15.84
C GLU A 109 -6.44 15.31 -14.89
N PRO A 110 -6.07 15.29 -13.60
CA PRO A 110 -6.69 14.42 -12.62
C PRO A 110 -8.20 14.68 -12.48
N ARG A 111 -9.01 13.63 -12.52
CA ARG A 111 -10.46 13.69 -12.22
C ARG A 111 -10.81 12.85 -10.99
N PRO A 112 -11.67 13.32 -10.09
CA PRO A 112 -12.07 12.53 -8.93
C PRO A 112 -12.96 11.36 -9.36
N VAL A 113 -12.75 10.19 -8.75
CA VAL A 113 -13.56 8.97 -8.94
C VAL A 113 -14.36 8.60 -7.70
N THR A 114 -14.19 9.33 -6.59
CA THR A 114 -15.00 9.20 -5.36
C THR A 114 -15.73 10.51 -5.04
N PRO A 115 -16.84 10.47 -4.28
CA PRO A 115 -17.58 11.67 -3.93
C PRO A 115 -16.76 12.59 -3.02
N ALA A 116 -17.12 13.87 -2.99
CA ALA A 116 -16.61 14.76 -1.94
C ALA A 116 -17.25 14.36 -0.60
N GLY A 117 -16.49 14.46 0.50
CA GLY A 117 -17.01 14.08 1.81
C GLY A 117 -15.90 13.84 2.82
N LYS A 118 -16.23 13.07 3.87
CA LYS A 118 -15.32 12.68 4.95
C LYS A 118 -14.80 11.25 4.78
N MET A 119 -14.72 10.76 3.55
CA MET A 119 -14.17 9.43 3.24
C MET A 119 -12.71 9.55 2.81
N ARG A 120 -11.90 8.54 3.12
CA ARG A 120 -10.48 8.45 2.75
C ARG A 120 -10.19 7.10 2.12
N TYR A 121 -9.25 7.04 1.19
CA TYR A 121 -8.99 5.82 0.40
C TYR A 121 -7.50 5.48 0.35
N SER A 122 -7.17 4.19 0.31
CA SER A 122 -5.79 3.69 0.25
C SER A 122 -5.67 2.25 -0.25
N ASP A 123 -4.44 1.82 -0.52
CA ASP A 123 -3.99 0.43 -0.73
C ASP A 123 -4.77 -0.29 -1.83
N GLY A 124 -4.79 0.32 -3.01
CA GLY A 124 -5.59 -0.14 -4.14
C GLY A 124 -5.05 -1.40 -4.83
N ALA A 125 -5.96 -2.27 -5.24
CA ALA A 125 -5.72 -3.34 -6.21
C ALA A 125 -6.72 -3.27 -7.37
N VAL A 126 -6.32 -3.74 -8.54
CA VAL A 126 -7.15 -3.66 -9.76
C VAL A 126 -7.82 -5.00 -10.03
N ASP A 127 -9.13 -5.00 -10.21
CA ASP A 127 -9.89 -6.11 -10.78
C ASP A 127 -10.25 -5.77 -12.22
N ALA A 128 -9.27 -5.98 -13.12
CA ALA A 128 -9.38 -5.65 -14.54
C ALA A 128 -10.52 -6.42 -15.21
N ARG A 129 -10.74 -7.68 -14.80
CA ARG A 129 -11.82 -8.53 -15.33
C ARG A 129 -13.20 -7.93 -15.14
N ARG A 130 -13.40 -7.16 -14.07
CA ARG A 130 -14.68 -6.51 -13.73
C ARG A 130 -14.64 -4.99 -13.85
N GLY A 131 -13.53 -4.42 -14.30
CA GLY A 131 -13.37 -2.98 -14.51
C GLY A 131 -13.55 -2.15 -13.24
N ARG A 132 -12.85 -2.52 -12.16
CA ARG A 132 -12.99 -1.86 -10.86
C ARG A 132 -11.69 -1.84 -10.05
N LEU A 133 -11.61 -0.91 -9.11
CA LEU A 133 -10.59 -0.85 -8.07
C LEU A 133 -11.14 -1.43 -6.78
N LEU A 134 -10.30 -2.17 -6.06
CA LEU A 134 -10.54 -2.64 -4.71
C LEU A 134 -9.65 -1.80 -3.80
N VAL A 135 -10.23 -1.05 -2.86
CA VAL A 135 -9.48 -0.11 -2.02
C VAL A 135 -9.95 -0.21 -0.57
N VAL A 136 -9.04 0.09 0.36
CA VAL A 136 -9.40 0.38 1.75
C VAL A 136 -10.06 1.75 1.78
N ARG A 137 -11.18 1.85 2.50
CA ARG A 137 -11.91 3.09 2.74
C ARG A 137 -12.14 3.28 4.23
N GLU A 138 -11.79 4.47 4.74
CA GLU A 138 -12.30 4.98 6.00
C GLU A 138 -13.47 5.93 5.77
N ASP A 139 -14.55 5.76 6.51
CA ASP A 139 -15.67 6.70 6.54
C ASP A 139 -15.71 7.45 7.89
N HIS A 140 -15.44 8.76 7.84
CA HIS A 140 -15.47 9.68 8.99
C HIS A 140 -16.75 10.54 9.00
N SER A 141 -17.82 10.11 8.31
CA SER A 141 -19.08 10.86 8.23
C SER A 141 -19.81 10.98 9.57
N ALA A 142 -19.69 9.98 10.45
CA ALA A 142 -20.26 9.97 11.79
C ALA A 142 -19.41 10.81 12.77
N GLU A 143 -19.89 11.99 13.15
CA GLU A 143 -19.16 12.89 14.05
C GLU A 143 -19.02 12.32 15.47
N GLY A 144 -17.81 12.36 16.02
CA GLY A 144 -17.51 11.89 17.37
C GLY A 144 -17.43 10.37 17.51
N ALA A 145 -17.59 9.62 16.41
CA ALA A 145 -17.34 8.19 16.35
C ALA A 145 -15.96 7.89 15.75
N GLU A 146 -15.47 6.68 15.98
CA GLU A 146 -14.33 6.16 15.24
C GLU A 146 -14.69 5.96 13.76
N ALA A 147 -13.71 6.10 12.88
CA ALA A 147 -13.90 5.89 11.45
C ALA A 147 -14.25 4.44 11.15
N VAL A 148 -15.23 4.23 10.27
CA VAL A 148 -15.58 2.88 9.82
C VAL A 148 -14.64 2.48 8.69
N ASN A 149 -13.80 1.48 8.93
CA ASN A 149 -12.92 0.90 7.91
C ASN A 149 -13.68 -0.17 7.10
N THR A 150 -13.50 -0.16 5.79
CA THR A 150 -14.10 -1.13 4.86
C THR A 150 -13.17 -1.40 3.69
N ILE A 151 -13.30 -2.56 3.04
CA ILE A 151 -12.78 -2.75 1.69
C ILE A 151 -13.95 -2.54 0.72
N VAL A 152 -13.78 -1.63 -0.24
CA VAL A 152 -14.82 -1.26 -1.21
C VAL A 152 -14.36 -1.48 -2.64
N ALA A 153 -15.33 -1.68 -3.52
CA ALA A 153 -15.17 -1.70 -4.97
C ALA A 153 -15.62 -0.38 -5.61
N LEU A 154 -14.75 0.23 -6.42
CA LEU A 154 -15.01 1.44 -7.20
C LEU A 154 -14.96 1.13 -8.69
N LYS A 155 -15.98 1.51 -9.45
CA LYS A 155 -16.02 1.26 -10.90
C LYS A 155 -15.01 2.16 -11.64
N ILE A 156 -14.20 1.57 -12.51
CA ILE A 156 -13.30 2.31 -13.41
C ILE A 156 -14.11 2.89 -14.58
N GLY A 157 -13.88 4.16 -14.91
CA GLY A 157 -14.54 4.82 -16.05
C GLY A 157 -16.05 5.01 -15.90
N GLY A 158 -16.61 4.78 -14.71
CA GLY A 158 -18.03 4.95 -14.40
C GLY A 158 -18.36 6.31 -13.79
N GLU A 159 -19.66 6.53 -13.55
CA GLU A 159 -20.11 7.62 -12.70
C GLU A 159 -19.64 7.41 -11.26
N VAL A 160 -19.38 8.53 -10.57
CA VAL A 160 -18.99 8.52 -9.17
C VAL A 160 -20.16 7.99 -8.33
N ASP A 161 -19.94 6.89 -7.63
CA ASP A 161 -20.89 6.36 -6.65
C ASP A 161 -20.98 7.31 -5.45
N GLY A 162 -22.16 7.86 -5.18
CA GLY A 162 -22.41 8.75 -4.05
C GLY A 162 -22.16 8.11 -2.68
N ASN A 163 -22.16 6.78 -2.59
CA ASN A 163 -21.81 6.04 -1.38
C ASN A 163 -20.30 5.80 -1.22
N GLY A 164 -19.50 6.23 -2.20
CA GLY A 164 -18.05 6.08 -2.16
C GLY A 164 -17.56 4.65 -2.34
N GLY A 165 -18.32 3.80 -3.05
CA GLY A 165 -17.96 2.44 -3.42
C GLY A 165 -18.85 1.37 -2.80
N ALA A 166 -18.98 0.23 -3.50
CA ALA A 166 -19.71 -0.92 -3.01
C ALA A 166 -18.88 -1.67 -1.96
N VAL A 167 -19.42 -1.83 -0.75
CA VAL A 167 -18.73 -2.53 0.35
C VAL A 167 -18.58 -4.02 0.03
N LEU A 168 -17.36 -4.54 0.17
CA LEU A 168 -17.03 -5.96 0.02
C LEU A 168 -16.70 -6.63 1.36
N VAL A 169 -16.02 -5.90 2.26
CA VAL A 169 -15.62 -6.39 3.58
C VAL A 169 -15.87 -5.30 4.62
N GLU A 170 -16.49 -5.68 5.73
CA GLU A 170 -16.79 -4.83 6.88
C GLU A 170 -16.89 -5.65 8.18
N GLY A 171 -16.85 -4.97 9.33
CA GLY A 171 -17.08 -5.56 10.65
C GLY A 171 -15.87 -5.66 11.58
N ALA A 172 -14.65 -5.53 11.05
CA ALA A 172 -13.43 -5.35 11.83
C ALA A 172 -13.07 -3.86 11.94
N ASP A 173 -12.32 -3.49 12.97
CA ASP A 173 -11.92 -2.10 13.20
C ASP A 173 -10.96 -1.59 12.11
N PHE A 174 -10.11 -2.47 11.57
CA PHE A 174 -9.10 -2.13 10.58
C PHE A 174 -8.96 -3.16 9.45
N TYR A 175 -8.62 -2.66 8.26
CA TYR A 175 -8.35 -3.45 7.06
C TYR A 175 -7.10 -2.95 6.34
N SER A 176 -6.38 -3.86 5.69
CA SER A 176 -5.30 -3.52 4.77
C SER A 176 -5.08 -4.58 3.70
N THR A 177 -4.24 -4.26 2.73
CA THR A 177 -3.65 -5.19 1.75
C THR A 177 -4.67 -6.01 0.96
N PRO A 178 -5.72 -5.41 0.35
CA PRO A 178 -6.57 -6.13 -0.57
C PRO A 178 -5.74 -6.58 -1.78
N ARG A 179 -5.60 -7.89 -1.99
CA ARG A 179 -4.83 -8.48 -3.10
C ARG A 179 -5.66 -9.51 -3.83
N LEU A 180 -5.99 -9.18 -5.07
CA LEU A 180 -6.73 -10.07 -5.96
C LEU A 180 -5.80 -11.12 -6.56
N SER A 181 -6.26 -12.36 -6.64
CA SER A 181 -5.53 -13.44 -7.33
C SER A 181 -5.41 -13.14 -8.84
N PRO A 182 -4.38 -13.67 -9.53
CA PRO A 182 -4.17 -13.40 -10.95
C PRO A 182 -5.37 -13.75 -11.85
N ASP A 183 -6.16 -14.75 -11.49
CA ASP A 183 -7.37 -15.18 -12.20
C ASP A 183 -8.64 -14.40 -11.81
N GLY A 184 -8.53 -13.52 -10.81
CA GLY A 184 -9.63 -12.71 -10.28
C GLY A 184 -10.69 -13.48 -9.53
N SER A 185 -10.39 -14.70 -9.05
CA SER A 185 -11.34 -15.58 -8.37
C SER A 185 -11.26 -15.50 -6.83
N LYS A 186 -10.17 -14.99 -6.26
CA LYS A 186 -9.97 -14.85 -4.82
C LYS A 186 -9.43 -13.48 -4.45
N LEU A 187 -9.92 -12.94 -3.34
CA LEU A 187 -9.39 -11.73 -2.71
C LEU A 187 -8.77 -12.12 -1.38
N ALA A 188 -7.51 -11.76 -1.18
CA ALA A 188 -6.85 -11.82 0.13
C ALA A 188 -6.86 -10.43 0.77
N TRP A 189 -6.96 -10.35 2.09
CA TRP A 189 -6.82 -9.10 2.85
C TRP A 189 -6.33 -9.36 4.27
N LEU A 190 -5.81 -8.33 4.91
CA LEU A 190 -5.53 -8.31 6.34
C LEU A 190 -6.63 -7.57 7.09
N GLN A 191 -6.96 -8.06 8.28
CA GLN A 191 -7.85 -7.38 9.22
C GLN A 191 -7.37 -7.59 10.66
N TRP A 192 -7.67 -6.63 11.52
CA TRP A 192 -7.43 -6.72 12.95
C TRP A 192 -8.40 -5.81 13.71
N ASN A 193 -8.44 -5.96 15.03
CA ASN A 193 -9.31 -5.21 15.90
C ASN A 193 -8.51 -4.63 17.07
N HIS A 194 -9.07 -3.61 17.71
CA HIS A 194 -8.59 -3.14 18.99
C HIS A 194 -8.51 -4.29 20.01
N PRO A 195 -7.51 -4.28 20.91
CA PRO A 195 -6.49 -3.25 21.11
C PRO A 195 -5.21 -3.46 20.27
N ASN A 196 -5.20 -4.43 19.35
CA ASN A 196 -3.99 -4.81 18.63
C ASN A 196 -3.62 -3.77 17.56
N LEU A 197 -2.32 -3.51 17.43
CA LEU A 197 -1.72 -2.97 16.21
C LEU A 197 -1.37 -4.14 15.27
N PRO A 198 -1.15 -3.89 13.96
CA PRO A 198 -0.91 -4.99 13.00
C PRO A 198 0.37 -5.80 13.27
N TRP A 199 1.29 -5.29 14.10
CA TRP A 199 2.48 -6.01 14.59
C TRP A 199 2.33 -6.57 16.01
N ASP A 200 1.16 -6.43 16.64
CA ASP A 200 0.81 -7.18 17.85
C ASP A 200 0.05 -8.47 17.46
N GLY A 201 -0.85 -8.37 16.46
CA GLY A 201 -1.51 -9.51 15.86
C GLY A 201 -2.52 -9.11 14.78
N SER A 202 -2.55 -9.86 13.68
CA SER A 202 -3.42 -9.59 12.53
C SER A 202 -3.88 -10.89 11.87
N GLU A 203 -5.05 -10.88 11.24
CA GLU A 203 -5.58 -12.04 10.55
C GLU A 203 -5.50 -11.88 9.03
N LEU A 204 -4.99 -12.91 8.34
CA LEU A 204 -5.06 -13.03 6.90
C LEU A 204 -6.30 -13.81 6.50
N TRP A 205 -7.15 -13.18 5.70
CA TRP A 205 -8.39 -13.73 5.21
C TRP A 205 -8.35 -13.89 3.70
N VAL A 206 -9.09 -14.89 3.20
CA VAL A 206 -9.31 -15.12 1.79
C VAL A 206 -10.80 -15.32 1.53
N GLY A 207 -11.33 -14.64 0.52
CA GLY A 207 -12.71 -14.75 0.08
C GLY A 207 -12.84 -15.02 -1.41
N GLU A 208 -13.84 -15.80 -1.79
CA GLU A 208 -14.19 -16.07 -3.19
C GLU A 208 -14.78 -14.80 -3.84
N VAL A 209 -14.41 -14.52 -5.08
CA VAL A 209 -14.94 -13.38 -5.84
C VAL A 209 -15.90 -13.92 -6.90
N ASN A 210 -17.20 -13.68 -6.69
CA ASN A 210 -18.26 -14.14 -7.57
C ASN A 210 -18.18 -13.48 -8.96
N ALA A 211 -18.91 -14.01 -9.94
CA ALA A 211 -18.91 -13.48 -11.31
C ALA A 211 -19.33 -12.01 -11.38
N ASP A 212 -20.30 -11.58 -10.56
CA ASP A 212 -20.75 -10.19 -10.43
C ASP A 212 -19.77 -9.31 -9.63
N GLY A 213 -18.75 -9.91 -9.04
CA GLY A 213 -17.73 -9.24 -8.24
C GLY A 213 -18.06 -9.13 -6.76
N SER A 214 -19.22 -9.59 -6.29
CA SER A 214 -19.49 -9.71 -4.87
C SER A 214 -18.54 -10.70 -4.21
N LEU A 215 -18.32 -10.53 -2.90
CA LEU A 215 -17.54 -11.49 -2.12
C LEU A 215 -18.45 -12.65 -1.70
N GLY A 216 -18.02 -13.87 -1.98
CA GLY A 216 -18.67 -15.12 -1.61
C GLY A 216 -18.16 -15.63 -0.26
N ALA A 217 -17.96 -16.95 -0.16
CA ALA A 217 -17.44 -17.55 1.06
C ALA A 217 -16.04 -17.03 1.39
N SER A 218 -15.82 -16.68 2.65
CA SER A 218 -14.53 -16.19 3.15
C SER A 218 -14.13 -16.87 4.44
N GLY A 219 -12.83 -17.02 4.66
CA GLY A 219 -12.29 -17.58 5.88
C GLY A 219 -10.89 -17.08 6.18
N LYS A 220 -10.55 -17.11 7.48
CA LYS A 220 -9.18 -16.90 7.95
C LYS A 220 -8.29 -18.06 7.52
N VAL A 221 -7.13 -17.75 6.97
CA VAL A 221 -6.13 -18.74 6.50
C VAL A 221 -4.82 -18.70 7.31
N ALA A 222 -4.52 -17.59 7.97
CA ALA A 222 -3.37 -17.45 8.88
C ALA A 222 -3.57 -16.28 9.84
N GLY A 223 -2.73 -16.19 10.88
CA GLY A 223 -2.73 -15.06 11.80
C GLY A 223 -3.70 -15.20 12.96
N GLY A 224 -3.60 -14.24 13.89
CA GLY A 224 -4.41 -14.22 15.10
C GLY A 224 -3.98 -13.12 16.07
N PRO A 225 -4.47 -13.16 17.32
CA PRO A 225 -4.19 -12.12 18.29
C PRO A 225 -2.73 -11.99 18.72
N GLU A 226 -1.93 -13.05 18.53
CA GLU A 226 -0.50 -13.14 18.89
C GLU A 226 0.36 -13.57 17.69
N GLU A 227 -0.20 -13.50 16.47
CA GLU A 227 0.52 -13.79 15.24
C GLU A 227 0.28 -12.66 14.24
N CYS A 228 1.35 -12.07 13.74
CA CYS A 228 1.33 -10.95 12.84
C CYS A 228 1.58 -11.44 11.41
N ILE A 229 0.78 -10.94 10.48
CA ILE A 229 0.91 -11.26 9.06
C ILE A 229 1.30 -9.99 8.32
N PHE A 230 2.31 -10.09 7.47
CA PHE A 230 2.83 -8.99 6.70
C PHE A 230 2.88 -9.35 5.23
N GLN A 231 2.47 -8.39 4.40
CA GLN A 231 2.59 -8.42 2.95
C GLN A 231 2.09 -9.74 2.31
N PRO A 232 0.80 -10.11 2.43
CA PRO A 232 0.24 -11.18 1.61
C PRO A 232 0.29 -10.81 0.12
N GLU A 233 0.78 -11.71 -0.72
CA GLU A 233 0.81 -11.56 -2.18
C GLU A 233 0.53 -12.89 -2.89
N TRP A 234 -0.17 -12.81 -4.02
CA TRP A 234 -0.35 -13.98 -4.88
C TRP A 234 0.84 -14.15 -5.81
N SER A 235 1.38 -15.37 -5.89
CA SER A 235 2.34 -15.72 -6.92
C SER A 235 1.71 -15.60 -8.31
N PRO A 236 2.51 -15.50 -9.39
CA PRO A 236 1.99 -15.53 -10.76
C PRO A 236 1.16 -16.79 -11.08
N THR A 237 1.38 -17.88 -10.33
CA THR A 237 0.66 -19.15 -10.44
C THR A 237 -0.57 -19.26 -9.53
N GLY A 238 -0.91 -18.20 -8.78
CA GLY A 238 -2.10 -18.14 -7.94
C GLY A 238 -1.94 -18.81 -6.57
N VAL A 239 -0.72 -19.01 -6.07
CA VAL A 239 -0.45 -19.47 -4.70
C VAL A 239 -0.26 -18.26 -3.80
N LEU A 240 -0.92 -18.24 -2.64
CA LEU A 240 -0.80 -17.13 -1.69
C LEU A 240 0.48 -17.27 -0.85
N TYR A 241 1.31 -16.25 -0.88
CA TYR A 241 2.48 -16.08 -0.02
C TYR A 241 2.24 -14.95 0.97
N PHE A 242 2.90 -15.01 2.12
CA PHE A 242 2.84 -13.99 3.15
C PHE A 242 3.99 -14.19 4.12
N ILE A 243 4.31 -13.15 4.90
CA ILE A 243 5.29 -13.23 5.96
C ILE A 243 4.54 -13.36 7.29
N SER A 244 5.01 -14.25 8.16
CA SER A 244 4.45 -14.46 9.50
C SER A 244 5.57 -14.52 10.52
N ASP A 245 5.32 -13.98 11.71
CA ASP A 245 6.21 -14.03 12.87
C ASP A 245 6.03 -15.29 13.74
N ARG A 246 5.18 -16.24 13.33
CA ARG A 246 4.84 -17.46 14.10
C ARG A 246 6.04 -18.32 14.56
N SER A 247 7.22 -18.12 13.97
CA SER A 247 8.46 -18.76 14.38
C SER A 247 9.32 -17.96 15.37
N ASN A 248 8.78 -16.88 15.95
CA ASN A 248 9.49 -15.81 16.67
C ASN A 248 10.45 -14.98 15.80
N TRP A 249 10.35 -15.15 14.49
CA TRP A 249 11.09 -14.43 13.45
C TRP A 249 10.14 -14.27 12.28
N TRP A 250 10.14 -13.10 11.65
CA TRP A 250 9.35 -12.86 10.46
C TRP A 250 9.92 -13.67 9.30
N ASN A 251 9.26 -14.75 8.92
CA ASN A 251 9.70 -15.64 7.85
C ASN A 251 8.66 -15.70 6.73
N LEU A 252 9.10 -16.04 5.52
CA LEU A 252 8.23 -16.19 4.36
C LEU A 252 7.54 -17.56 4.37
N TYR A 253 6.22 -17.55 4.22
CA TYR A 253 5.35 -18.72 4.11
C TYR A 253 4.57 -18.70 2.80
N ARG A 254 4.12 -19.88 2.38
CA ARG A 254 3.06 -20.04 1.38
C ARG A 254 1.88 -20.77 1.99
N LEU A 255 0.68 -20.54 1.49
CA LEU A 255 -0.48 -21.34 1.83
C LEU A 255 -0.40 -22.69 1.10
N GLY A 256 -0.26 -23.79 1.86
CA GLY A 256 -0.20 -25.14 1.32
C GLY A 256 -1.55 -25.62 0.78
N GLU A 257 -1.55 -26.68 -0.02
CA GLU A 257 -2.78 -27.26 -0.60
C GLU A 257 -3.78 -27.74 0.45
N GLY A 258 -3.27 -28.14 1.64
CA GLY A 258 -4.09 -28.53 2.79
C GLY A 258 -4.69 -27.35 3.57
N GLY A 259 -4.44 -26.11 3.16
CA GLY A 259 -4.88 -24.90 3.86
C GLY A 259 -3.95 -24.45 5.00
N GLU A 260 -2.88 -25.20 5.26
CA GLU A 260 -1.92 -24.88 6.31
C GLU A 260 -0.71 -24.10 5.75
N PRO A 261 -0.17 -23.11 6.49
CA PRO A 261 1.00 -22.38 6.05
C PRO A 261 2.29 -23.23 6.08
N GLU A 262 3.04 -23.19 4.98
CA GLU A 262 4.31 -23.89 4.80
C GLU A 262 5.46 -22.88 4.75
N ALA A 263 6.46 -23.06 5.62
CA ALA A 263 7.63 -22.19 5.66
C ALA A 263 8.51 -22.39 4.41
N MET A 264 8.80 -21.31 3.70
CA MET A 264 9.66 -21.34 2.50
C MET A 264 11.14 -21.25 2.84
N CYS A 265 11.46 -20.49 3.87
CA CYS A 265 12.84 -20.22 4.28
C CYS A 265 12.89 -19.97 5.79
N LYS A 266 12.92 -21.05 6.59
CA LYS A 266 13.01 -20.91 8.04
C LYS A 266 14.40 -20.40 8.44
N ARG A 267 14.47 -19.20 9.02
CA ARG A 267 15.70 -18.54 9.44
C ARG A 267 15.48 -17.66 10.66
N GLU A 268 16.51 -17.52 11.48
CA GLU A 268 16.59 -16.52 12.54
C GLU A 268 16.94 -15.16 11.93
N ALA A 269 16.01 -14.60 11.14
CA ALA A 269 16.17 -13.37 10.39
C ALA A 269 14.81 -12.73 10.14
N GLU A 270 14.78 -11.42 9.98
CA GLU A 270 13.56 -10.64 9.73
C GLU A 270 13.36 -10.40 8.25
N PHE A 271 12.34 -11.03 7.69
CA PHE A 271 11.85 -10.78 6.33
C PHE A 271 10.76 -9.70 6.33
N GLY A 272 10.10 -9.48 7.46
CA GLY A 272 9.04 -8.50 7.65
C GLY A 272 9.51 -7.29 8.44
N VAL A 273 8.63 -6.30 8.53
CA VAL A 273 8.82 -5.10 9.34
C VAL A 273 7.49 -4.70 9.96
N PRO A 274 7.47 -3.92 11.05
CA PRO A 274 6.23 -3.39 11.61
C PRO A 274 5.45 -2.58 10.55
N GLN A 275 4.21 -2.98 10.28
CA GLN A 275 3.37 -2.39 9.24
C GLN A 275 2.76 -1.05 9.68
N TRP A 276 3.54 0.02 9.66
CA TRP A 276 3.05 1.39 9.93
C TRP A 276 2.31 2.02 8.74
N LEU A 277 2.71 1.65 7.52
CA LEU A 277 2.20 2.21 6.28
C LEU A 277 1.58 1.12 5.42
N PHE A 278 0.63 1.49 4.56
CA PHE A 278 0.14 0.60 3.51
C PHE A 278 1.19 0.40 2.40
N ALA A 279 1.04 -0.70 1.65
CA ALA A 279 1.88 -1.06 0.50
C ALA A 279 3.39 -1.14 0.81
N MET A 280 3.76 -1.39 2.07
CA MET A 280 5.12 -1.77 2.42
C MET A 280 5.45 -3.11 1.77
N SER A 281 6.65 -3.22 1.20
CA SER A 281 7.10 -4.41 0.50
C SER A 281 8.54 -4.72 0.85
N THR A 282 8.79 -5.97 1.26
CA THR A 282 10.11 -6.54 1.52
C THR A 282 10.40 -7.76 0.65
N TYR A 283 9.41 -8.28 -0.09
CA TYR A 283 9.64 -9.29 -1.12
C TYR A 283 8.79 -9.06 -2.38
N SER A 284 9.16 -9.70 -3.49
CA SER A 284 8.34 -9.74 -4.70
C SER A 284 8.74 -10.92 -5.59
N PHE A 285 7.89 -11.27 -6.55
CA PHE A 285 8.13 -12.35 -7.51
C PHE A 285 8.88 -11.82 -8.75
N ALA A 286 10.12 -12.26 -8.94
CA ALA A 286 10.89 -11.97 -10.16
C ALA A 286 10.62 -12.96 -11.30
N ALA A 287 10.05 -14.12 -10.97
CA ALA A 287 9.54 -15.13 -11.89
C ALA A 287 8.63 -16.10 -11.12
N GLU A 288 7.94 -17.01 -11.82
CA GLU A 288 7.10 -18.05 -11.20
C GLU A 288 7.81 -18.87 -10.12
N THR A 289 9.12 -19.06 -10.26
CA THR A 289 9.95 -19.88 -9.36
C THR A 289 11.01 -19.07 -8.61
N ARG A 290 10.96 -17.73 -8.69
CA ARG A 290 11.99 -16.86 -8.09
C ARG A 290 11.35 -15.72 -7.30
N ILE A 291 11.66 -15.69 -6.01
CA ILE A 291 11.29 -14.62 -5.09
C ILE A 291 12.55 -13.82 -4.77
N ILE A 292 12.46 -12.49 -4.80
CA ILE A 292 13.47 -11.58 -4.26
C ILE A 292 12.95 -11.08 -2.92
N CYS A 293 13.79 -11.06 -1.90
CA CYS A 293 13.45 -10.54 -0.58
C CYS A 293 14.59 -9.72 0.02
N ALA A 294 14.23 -8.75 0.85
CA ALA A 294 15.10 -8.07 1.77
C ALA A 294 15.05 -8.79 3.12
N ILE A 295 16.22 -8.98 3.74
CA ILE A 295 16.37 -9.67 5.02
C ILE A 295 17.28 -8.87 5.94
N ASN A 296 16.96 -8.84 7.24
CA ASN A 296 17.85 -8.35 8.29
C ASN A 296 18.23 -9.53 9.20
N GLU A 297 19.52 -9.74 9.39
CA GLU A 297 20.12 -10.77 10.26
C GLU A 297 20.77 -10.11 11.50
#